data_AF-A0A2N1QGB7-F1
#
_entry.id   AF-A0A2N1QGB7-F1
#
_cell.length_a   1.000
_cell.length_b   1.000
_cell.length_c   1.000
_cell.angle_alpha   90.00
_cell.angle_beta   90.00
_cell.angle_gamma   90.00
#
_symmetry.space_group_name_H-M   'P 1'
#
loop_
_entity.id
_entity.type
_entity.pdbx_description
1 polymer ?
#
loop_
_entity_poly.entity_id
_entity_poly.type
_entity_poly.pdbx_seq_one_letter_code
_entity_poly.pdbx_strand_id
1 'polypeptide(L)'
;MEARRSYIKIEYQGIDITKNIENDLESFTYSDNASGVADDISITLNNDSKKWLFDWKPTKGDSIKASMLTKNWRYNKDIQELVCGKFIVDNVEFAGRPLIVNIGAISTPSSSGFMEIETYRTWKQISIKQIAETMAKNHSIGIIYDTKFNPIIKHVEQDGTSDSAFLFELCQKNGLAIKAYSNKLIIFKEEEYEAKKAVATFKETDLKSWSGKNTWTDTGYSGCQVSYSNPSNGKTLSYTFIDKTKKNGKIYKVKEAVSNLAEAQLLSKSTLRNLNKQENTLSAEVLGDLRLIASSCVNIVGLGMFDGKYYIDKATHSKSNEYSTSLEMHKVLEGY
;
A
#
# COMPACT_ATOMS: atom_id res chain seq x y z
N MET A 1 -17.04 0.10 32.24
CA MET A 1 -15.84 0.26 31.40
C MET A 1 -15.51 1.74 31.41
N GLU A 2 -14.25 2.13 31.60
CA GLU A 2 -13.85 3.54 31.44
C GLU A 2 -14.12 3.98 30.00
N ALA A 3 -14.36 5.27 29.79
CA ALA A 3 -14.64 5.79 28.45
C ALA A 3 -13.44 5.54 27.51
N ARG A 4 -13.75 5.05 26.30
CA ARG A 4 -12.81 4.91 25.19
C ARG A 4 -12.25 6.27 24.80
N ARG A 5 -10.94 6.35 24.58
CA ARG A 5 -10.29 7.57 24.08
C ARG A 5 -9.34 7.22 22.95
N SER A 6 -9.25 8.11 21.98
CA SER A 6 -8.27 8.06 20.91
C SER A 6 -7.69 9.46 20.71
N TYR A 7 -6.40 9.54 20.44
CA TYR A 7 -5.68 10.78 20.24
C TYR A 7 -4.50 10.58 19.29
N ILE A 8 -4.00 11.68 18.74
CA ILE A 8 -2.92 11.70 17.76
C ILE A 8 -1.69 12.29 18.43
N LYS A 9 -0.55 11.62 18.28
CA LYS A 9 0.76 12.16 18.64
C LYS A 9 1.43 12.67 17.38
N ILE A 10 1.89 13.92 17.42
CA ILE A 10 2.58 14.56 16.30
C ILE A 10 3.93 15.11 16.77
N GLU A 11 4.99 14.70 16.08
CA GLU A 11 6.31 15.32 16.14
C GLU A 11 6.54 16.08 14.83
N TYR A 12 6.72 17.39 14.93
CA TYR A 12 6.95 18.29 13.80
C TYR A 12 8.39 18.80 13.84
N GLN A 13 9.16 18.55 12.77
CA GLN A 13 10.59 18.91 12.70
C GLN A 13 11.41 18.44 13.92
N GLY A 14 11.09 17.27 14.46
CA GLY A 14 11.77 16.70 15.63
C GLY A 14 11.24 17.16 16.99
N ILE A 15 10.23 18.03 17.02
CA ILE A 15 9.64 18.59 18.25
C ILE A 15 8.25 18.00 18.45
N ASP A 16 7.98 17.41 19.62
CA ASP A 16 6.64 16.97 19.99
C ASP A 16 5.72 18.17 20.18
N ILE A 17 4.72 18.31 19.31
CA ILE A 17 3.73 19.40 19.33
C ILE A 17 2.33 18.90 19.70
N THR A 18 2.21 17.67 20.21
CA THR A 18 0.92 17.00 20.46
C THR A 18 -0.04 17.86 21.29
N LYS A 19 0.44 18.43 22.40
CA LYS A 19 -0.37 19.33 23.26
C LYS A 19 -0.69 20.66 22.59
N ASN A 20 0.17 21.13 21.69
CA ASN A 20 0.02 22.41 21.02
C ASN A 20 -1.01 22.37 19.88
N ILE A 21 -1.33 21.17 19.36
CA ILE A 21 -2.33 20.96 18.31
C ILE A 21 -3.66 20.47 18.84
N GLU A 22 -3.71 19.94 20.07
CA GLU A 22 -4.88 19.22 20.59
C GLU A 22 -6.19 20.02 20.51
N ASN A 23 -6.13 21.33 20.84
CA ASN A 23 -7.32 22.20 20.78
C ASN A 23 -7.67 22.66 19.36
N ASP A 24 -6.71 22.62 18.45
CA ASP A 24 -6.89 23.05 17.06
C ASP A 24 -7.28 21.86 16.16
N LEU A 25 -7.03 20.61 16.57
CA LEU A 25 -7.22 19.42 15.74
C LEU A 25 -8.70 19.11 15.49
N GLU A 26 -9.15 19.31 14.26
CA GLU A 26 -10.49 18.94 13.81
C GLU A 26 -10.54 17.50 13.28
N SER A 27 -9.56 17.12 12.48
CA SER A 27 -9.45 15.77 11.96
C SER A 27 -8.02 15.36 11.63
N PHE A 28 -7.79 14.06 11.71
CA PHE A 28 -6.59 13.39 11.27
C PHE A 28 -6.97 12.16 10.44
N THR A 29 -6.34 11.98 9.30
CA THR A 29 -6.40 10.73 8.53
C THR A 29 -5.01 10.17 8.34
N TYR A 30 -4.88 8.85 8.41
CA TYR A 30 -3.70 8.11 7.99
C TYR A 30 -4.12 7.02 7.00
N SER A 31 -3.64 7.11 5.77
CA SER A 31 -3.84 6.11 4.73
C SER A 31 -2.60 5.22 4.63
N ASP A 32 -2.77 3.95 4.99
CA ASP A 32 -1.76 2.90 4.86
C ASP A 32 -2.07 2.07 3.60
N ASN A 33 -1.13 2.03 2.65
CA ASN A 33 -1.29 1.33 1.36
C ASN A 33 -0.35 0.12 1.28
N ALA A 34 -0.85 -1.04 0.84
CA ALA A 34 -0.07 -2.27 0.80
C ALA A 34 1.03 -2.22 -0.27
N SER A 35 0.77 -1.60 -1.42
CA SER A 35 1.71 -1.54 -2.54
C SER A 35 1.37 -0.40 -3.50
N GLY A 36 2.39 0.16 -4.15
CA GLY A 36 2.25 1.04 -5.32
C GLY A 36 1.80 2.48 -5.08
N VAL A 37 1.26 2.78 -3.91
CA VAL A 37 0.90 4.13 -3.47
C VAL A 37 1.64 4.42 -2.17
N ALA A 38 2.16 5.63 -2.02
CA ALA A 38 2.79 6.06 -0.77
C ALA A 38 1.72 6.20 0.32
N ASP A 39 2.09 5.92 1.57
CA ASP A 39 1.22 6.26 2.69
C ASP A 39 1.07 7.77 2.81
N ASP A 40 -0.06 8.23 3.31
CA ASP A 40 -0.32 9.67 3.50
C ASP A 40 -0.99 9.96 4.84
N ILE A 41 -0.82 11.19 5.29
CA ILE A 41 -1.60 11.77 6.37
C ILE A 41 -2.23 13.08 5.92
N SER A 42 -3.43 13.37 6.42
CA SER A 42 -4.03 14.70 6.36
C SER A 42 -4.36 15.16 7.77
N ILE A 43 -3.96 16.40 8.09
CA ILE A 43 -4.23 17.04 9.38
C ILE A 43 -5.05 18.29 9.10
N THR A 44 -6.27 18.32 9.61
CA THR A 44 -7.14 19.50 9.52
C THR A 44 -7.16 20.20 10.88
N LEU A 45 -6.79 21.48 10.89
CA LEU A 45 -6.72 22.28 12.10
C LEU A 45 -7.61 23.52 11.99
N ASN A 46 -8.39 23.79 13.03
CA ASN A 46 -9.02 25.08 13.26
C ASN A 46 -7.93 26.15 13.37
N ASN A 47 -8.18 27.29 12.75
CA ASN A 47 -7.24 28.40 12.71
C ASN A 47 -7.88 29.74 13.06
N ASP A 48 -8.85 29.74 13.98
CA ASP A 48 -9.51 30.97 14.45
C ASP A 48 -8.52 31.92 15.14
N SER A 49 -7.52 31.36 15.83
CA SER A 49 -6.41 32.13 16.43
C SER A 49 -5.42 32.70 15.41
N LYS A 50 -5.51 32.29 14.14
CA LYS A 50 -4.58 32.59 13.04
C LYS A 50 -3.13 32.14 13.27
N LYS A 51 -2.86 31.38 14.33
CA LYS A 51 -1.54 30.84 14.68
C LYS A 51 -0.91 30.07 13.51
N TRP A 52 -1.70 29.27 12.79
CA TRP A 52 -1.23 28.45 11.65
C TRP A 52 -1.05 29.25 10.36
N LEU A 53 -1.52 30.50 10.29
CA LEU A 53 -1.23 31.42 9.19
C LEU A 53 0.08 32.19 9.40
N PHE A 54 0.51 32.35 10.65
CA PHE A 54 1.66 33.18 11.02
C PHE A 54 2.75 32.34 11.68
N ASP A 55 2.87 32.42 13.01
CA ASP A 55 4.03 31.93 13.77
C ASP A 55 4.24 30.41 13.66
N TRP A 56 3.18 29.64 13.43
CA TRP A 56 3.21 28.17 13.34
C TRP A 56 2.84 27.68 11.95
N LYS A 57 3.03 28.50 10.91
CA LYS A 57 2.71 28.10 9.55
C LYS A 57 3.54 26.85 9.13
N PRO A 58 2.90 25.80 8.62
CA PRO A 58 3.63 24.66 8.11
C PRO A 58 4.25 24.96 6.74
N THR A 59 5.42 24.41 6.46
CA THR A 59 6.11 24.59 5.16
C THR A 59 6.20 23.27 4.41
N LYS A 60 6.12 23.34 3.07
CA LYS A 60 6.40 22.18 2.21
C LYS A 60 7.82 21.67 2.45
N GLY A 61 8.00 20.36 2.43
CA GLY A 61 9.26 19.72 2.78
C GLY A 61 9.45 19.48 4.28
N ASP A 62 8.56 20.02 5.14
CA ASP A 62 8.71 19.80 6.57
C ASP A 62 8.43 18.36 6.98
N SER A 63 9.20 17.87 7.95
CA SER A 63 9.06 16.50 8.44
C SER A 63 8.01 16.40 9.54
N ILE A 64 7.11 15.43 9.40
CA ILE A 64 6.12 15.06 10.41
C ILE A 64 6.32 13.58 10.77
N LYS A 65 6.35 13.23 12.06
CA LYS A 65 6.08 11.87 12.51
C LYS A 65 4.73 11.84 13.21
N ALA A 66 3.93 10.85 12.86
CA ALA A 66 2.58 10.70 13.40
C ALA A 66 2.42 9.33 14.07
N SER A 67 1.62 9.28 15.12
CA SER A 67 1.17 8.03 15.72
C SER A 67 -0.26 8.18 16.22
N MET A 68 -1.05 7.12 16.09
CA MET A 68 -2.40 7.05 16.63
C MET A 68 -2.40 6.22 17.89
N LEU A 69 -3.03 6.74 18.95
CA LEU A 69 -3.09 6.08 20.24
C LEU A 69 -4.53 5.86 20.67
N THR A 70 -4.78 4.74 21.33
CA THR A 70 -6.06 4.48 21.99
C THR A 70 -5.86 4.12 23.46
N LYS A 71 -6.84 4.49 24.29
CA LYS A 71 -6.91 4.15 25.71
C LYS A 71 -8.29 3.60 26.06
N ASN A 72 -8.32 2.59 26.92
CA ASN A 72 -9.53 1.89 27.36
C ASN A 72 -10.34 1.33 26.19
N TRP A 73 -9.69 0.99 25.07
CA TRP A 73 -10.38 0.74 23.80
C TRP A 73 -11.04 -0.64 23.78
N ARG A 74 -10.26 -1.69 23.96
CA ARG A 74 -10.78 -3.07 23.97
C ARG A 74 -11.20 -3.51 25.38
N TYR A 75 -10.48 -3.06 26.40
CA TYR A 75 -10.77 -3.32 27.81
C TYR A 75 -10.21 -2.18 28.70
N ASN A 76 -10.60 -2.13 29.97
CA ASN A 76 -10.11 -1.10 30.90
C ASN A 76 -8.58 -1.16 31.01
N LYS A 77 -7.92 0.00 30.98
CA LYS A 77 -6.46 0.18 31.01
C LYS A 77 -5.70 -0.33 29.77
N ASP A 78 -6.40 -0.75 28.72
CA ASP A 78 -5.81 -1.00 27.40
C ASP A 78 -5.18 0.29 26.87
N ILE A 79 -3.92 0.23 26.46
CA ILE A 79 -3.19 1.34 25.83
C ILE A 79 -2.52 0.76 24.59
N GLN A 80 -2.81 1.33 23.43
CA GLN A 80 -2.28 0.87 22.15
C GLN A 80 -1.76 2.05 21.35
N GLU A 81 -0.77 1.79 20.51
CA GLU A 81 -0.15 2.77 19.62
C GLU A 81 0.07 2.14 18.25
N LEU A 82 -0.35 2.86 17.22
CA LEU A 82 0.03 2.60 15.83
C LEU A 82 0.99 3.70 15.40
N VAL A 83 2.23 3.31 15.13
CA VAL A 83 3.24 4.22 14.58
C VAL A 83 3.01 4.35 13.08
N CYS A 84 2.31 5.41 12.67
CA CYS A 84 2.01 5.72 11.26
C CYS A 84 3.29 5.94 10.44
N GLY A 85 4.34 6.47 11.08
CA GLY A 85 5.66 6.64 10.48
C GLY A 85 6.04 8.10 10.27
N LYS A 86 6.96 8.32 9.33
CA LYS A 86 7.48 9.64 8.94
C LYS A 86 6.92 10.07 7.57
N PHE A 87 6.51 11.32 7.48
CA PHE A 87 5.89 11.96 6.33
C PHE A 87 6.57 13.31 6.06
N ILE A 88 6.52 13.73 4.80
CA ILE A 88 7.00 15.03 4.34
C ILE A 88 5.79 15.85 3.88
N VAL A 89 5.64 17.07 4.38
CA VAL A 89 4.56 17.98 3.97
C VAL A 89 4.68 18.26 2.48
N ASP A 90 3.66 17.87 1.72
CA ASP A 90 3.59 18.05 0.28
C ASP A 90 2.72 19.25 -0.09
N ASN A 91 1.57 19.37 0.58
CA ASN A 91 0.64 20.47 0.40
C ASN A 91 0.19 21.08 1.74
N VAL A 92 -0.14 22.36 1.67
CA VAL A 92 -0.76 23.12 2.76
C VAL A 92 -1.84 23.96 2.14
N GLU A 93 -3.09 23.71 2.52
CA GLU A 93 -4.25 24.39 1.99
C GLU A 93 -4.89 25.23 3.10
N PHE A 94 -5.22 26.48 2.79
CA PHE A 94 -5.91 27.37 3.71
C PHE A 94 -7.30 27.68 3.18
N ALA A 95 -8.31 27.52 4.03
CA ALA A 95 -9.67 27.97 3.76
C ALA A 95 -10.04 29.12 4.70
N GLY A 96 -10.91 30.01 4.21
CA GLY A 96 -11.43 31.14 4.98
C GLY A 96 -12.96 31.10 5.06
N ARG A 97 -13.49 31.35 6.26
CA ARG A 97 -14.92 31.30 6.62
C ARG A 97 -15.53 29.89 6.45
N PRO A 98 -15.18 28.90 7.30
CA PRO A 98 -14.33 28.98 8.51
C PRO A 98 -12.83 29.06 8.24
N LEU A 99 -12.04 29.53 9.21
CA LEU A 99 -10.57 29.55 9.10
C LEU A 99 -10.00 28.18 9.44
N ILE A 100 -9.53 27.47 8.42
CA ILE A 100 -9.00 26.11 8.55
C ILE A 100 -7.67 26.02 7.78
N VAL A 101 -6.75 25.21 8.30
CA VAL A 101 -5.59 24.73 7.54
C VAL A 101 -5.68 23.20 7.38
N ASN A 102 -5.47 22.72 6.16
CA ASN A 102 -5.27 21.30 5.87
C ASN A 102 -3.80 21.08 5.49
N ILE A 103 -3.15 20.16 6.17
CA ILE A 103 -1.75 19.77 5.94
C ILE A 103 -1.76 18.35 5.38
N GLY A 104 -1.44 18.19 4.10
CA GLY A 104 -1.23 16.89 3.48
C GLY A 104 0.26 16.55 3.44
N ALA A 105 0.60 15.36 3.95
CA ALA A 105 1.97 14.88 3.98
C ALA A 105 2.05 13.42 3.52
N ILE A 106 3.10 13.08 2.79
CA ILE A 106 3.27 11.76 2.15
C ILE A 106 4.50 11.03 2.71
N SER A 107 4.40 9.71 2.83
CA SER A 107 5.51 8.84 3.22
C SER A 107 6.31 8.47 1.99
N THR A 108 7.03 9.45 1.46
CA THR A 108 8.01 9.23 0.41
C THR A 108 9.40 9.19 1.02
N PRO A 109 10.32 8.43 0.40
CA PRO A 109 11.73 8.62 0.67
C PRO A 109 12.08 10.10 0.41
N SER A 110 12.86 10.72 1.30
CA SER A 110 13.10 12.17 1.27
C SER A 110 13.87 12.68 0.03
N SER A 111 14.27 11.79 -0.86
CA SER A 111 14.94 12.10 -2.12
C SER A 111 13.90 12.24 -3.23
N SER A 112 13.52 13.48 -3.58
CA SER A 112 12.70 13.79 -4.78
C SER A 112 13.23 13.10 -6.03
N GLY A 113 14.56 12.94 -6.14
CA GLY A 113 15.20 12.25 -7.24
C GLY A 113 14.79 10.78 -7.45
N PHE A 114 14.34 10.07 -6.41
CA PHE A 114 13.88 8.69 -6.57
C PHE A 114 12.52 8.62 -7.27
N MET A 115 11.68 9.63 -7.04
CA MET A 115 10.30 9.67 -7.53
C MET A 115 10.18 10.35 -8.89
N GLU A 116 10.98 11.41 -9.12
CA GLU A 116 10.72 12.37 -10.20
C GLU A 116 11.78 12.36 -11.32
N ILE A 117 13.04 12.01 -11.02
CA ILE A 117 14.13 12.15 -12.00
C ILE A 117 14.14 10.94 -12.93
N GLU A 118 13.98 11.21 -14.23
CA GLU A 118 14.17 10.22 -15.28
C GLU A 118 15.59 9.68 -15.27
N THR A 119 15.71 8.36 -15.32
CA THR A 119 16.99 7.67 -15.31
C THR A 119 17.06 6.71 -16.49
N TYR A 120 18.28 6.51 -17.00
CA TYR A 120 18.58 5.62 -18.11
C TYR A 120 19.61 4.59 -17.67
N ARG A 121 19.25 3.31 -17.70
CA ARG A 121 20.15 2.26 -17.24
C ARG A 121 19.81 0.89 -17.81
N THR A 122 20.84 0.14 -18.19
CA THR A 122 20.71 -1.27 -18.56
C THR A 122 21.18 -2.17 -17.44
N TRP A 123 20.38 -3.18 -17.11
CA TRP A 123 20.65 -4.18 -16.10
C TRP A 123 20.75 -5.57 -16.74
N LYS A 124 21.78 -6.34 -16.40
CA LYS A 124 22.04 -7.67 -16.99
C LYS A 124 22.44 -8.67 -15.93
N GLN A 125 21.88 -9.87 -15.98
CA GLN A 125 22.19 -10.98 -15.06
C GLN A 125 22.22 -10.55 -13.59
N ILE A 126 21.17 -9.86 -13.15
CA ILE A 126 21.11 -9.24 -11.82
C ILE A 126 19.78 -9.55 -11.16
N SER A 127 19.78 -9.74 -9.84
CA SER A 127 18.55 -9.97 -9.11
C SER A 127 17.78 -8.69 -8.81
N ILE A 128 16.46 -8.79 -8.64
CA ILE A 128 15.62 -7.63 -8.26
C ILE A 128 16.11 -7.00 -6.97
N LYS A 129 16.51 -7.82 -5.99
CA LYS A 129 17.10 -7.33 -4.74
C LYS A 129 18.31 -6.42 -4.98
N GLN A 130 19.24 -6.82 -5.84
CA GLN A 130 20.44 -6.03 -6.13
C GLN A 130 20.14 -4.73 -6.90
N ILE A 131 19.17 -4.76 -7.82
CA ILE A 131 18.69 -3.54 -8.50
C ILE A 131 18.15 -2.57 -7.44
N ALA A 132 17.24 -3.06 -6.59
CA ALA A 132 16.60 -2.27 -5.55
C ALA A 132 17.61 -1.72 -4.52
N GLU A 133 18.57 -2.52 -4.08
CA GLU A 133 19.66 -2.09 -3.19
C GLU A 133 20.52 -0.99 -3.82
N THR A 134 20.78 -1.08 -5.13
CA THR A 134 21.56 -0.07 -5.86
C THR A 134 20.79 1.26 -5.92
N MET A 135 19.51 1.23 -6.28
CA MET A 135 18.66 2.42 -6.35
C MET A 135 18.47 3.04 -4.96
N ALA A 136 18.16 2.23 -3.96
CA ALA A 136 18.00 2.67 -2.57
C ALA A 136 19.27 3.35 -2.05
N LYS A 137 20.46 2.79 -2.33
CA LYS A 137 21.75 3.40 -1.97
C LYS A 137 21.96 4.76 -2.63
N ASN A 138 21.67 4.89 -3.93
CA ASN A 138 21.83 6.15 -4.66
C ASN A 138 20.99 7.29 -4.07
N HIS A 139 19.85 6.94 -3.47
CA HIS A 139 18.90 7.91 -2.90
C HIS A 139 18.90 7.97 -1.37
N SER A 140 19.85 7.31 -0.70
CA SER A 140 19.92 7.24 0.78
C SER A 140 18.63 6.72 1.43
N ILE A 141 18.00 5.73 0.79
CA ILE A 141 16.77 5.08 1.23
C ILE A 141 17.15 3.74 1.85
N GLY A 142 16.54 3.38 2.98
CA GLY A 142 16.70 2.02 3.52
C GLY A 142 15.98 0.99 2.65
N ILE A 143 16.42 -0.25 2.66
CA ILE A 143 15.71 -1.32 1.95
C ILE A 143 15.53 -2.55 2.83
N ILE A 144 14.35 -3.14 2.76
CA ILE A 144 13.99 -4.41 3.37
C ILE A 144 13.47 -5.31 2.25
N TYR A 145 14.08 -6.48 2.11
CA TYR A 145 13.65 -7.50 1.15
C TYR A 145 13.06 -8.67 1.94
N ASP A 146 11.74 -8.63 2.17
CA ASP A 146 11.00 -9.54 3.04
C ASP A 146 10.35 -10.68 2.27
N THR A 147 11.19 -11.44 1.57
CA THR A 147 10.85 -12.73 0.96
C THR A 147 12.15 -13.44 0.57
N LYS A 148 12.10 -14.77 0.45
CA LYS A 148 13.20 -15.57 -0.14
C LYS A 148 13.14 -15.59 -1.67
N PHE A 149 12.01 -15.20 -2.25
CA PHE A 149 11.82 -15.19 -3.70
C PHE A 149 12.55 -13.99 -4.33
N ASN A 150 13.68 -14.25 -5.00
CA ASN A 150 14.52 -13.21 -5.60
C ASN A 150 14.92 -13.61 -7.03
N PRO A 151 14.08 -13.35 -8.04
CA PRO A 151 14.33 -13.77 -9.41
C PRO A 151 15.52 -13.00 -10.01
N ILE A 152 16.27 -13.69 -10.88
CA ILE A 152 17.36 -13.11 -11.67
C ILE A 152 16.79 -12.61 -12.98
N ILE A 153 17.03 -11.32 -13.26
CA ILE A 153 16.64 -10.67 -14.50
C ILE A 153 17.80 -10.81 -15.49
N LYS A 154 17.52 -11.44 -16.64
CA LYS A 154 18.54 -11.63 -17.69
C LYS A 154 18.96 -10.30 -18.29
N HIS A 155 17.98 -9.47 -18.63
CA HIS A 155 18.14 -8.18 -19.26
C HIS A 155 16.91 -7.31 -18.99
N VAL A 156 17.11 -6.08 -18.54
CA VAL A 156 16.05 -5.07 -18.48
C VAL A 156 16.65 -3.68 -18.64
N GLU A 157 15.93 -2.81 -19.34
CA GLU A 157 16.31 -1.43 -19.56
C GLU A 157 15.33 -0.51 -18.84
N GLN A 158 15.88 0.47 -18.15
CA GLN A 158 15.18 1.63 -17.64
C GLN A 158 15.43 2.74 -18.66
N ASP A 159 14.35 3.22 -19.29
CA ASP A 159 14.39 4.20 -20.36
C ASP A 159 13.44 5.34 -20.04
N GLY A 160 13.97 6.51 -19.70
CA GLY A 160 13.17 7.71 -19.42
C GLY A 160 12.15 7.54 -18.29
N THR A 161 12.44 6.71 -17.29
CA THR A 161 11.54 6.44 -16.15
C THR A 161 12.26 6.67 -14.84
N SER A 162 11.54 7.15 -13.82
CA SER A 162 12.11 7.31 -12.48
C SER A 162 12.40 5.96 -11.83
N ASP A 163 13.36 5.94 -10.91
CA ASP A 163 13.74 4.71 -10.18
C ASP A 163 12.54 4.11 -9.44
N SER A 164 11.63 4.93 -8.91
CA SER A 164 10.40 4.46 -8.25
C SER A 164 9.44 3.75 -9.20
N ALA A 165 9.14 4.36 -10.35
CA ALA A 165 8.21 3.82 -11.33
C ALA A 165 8.78 2.53 -11.96
N PHE A 166 10.06 2.56 -12.33
CA PHE A 166 10.76 1.40 -12.86
C PHE A 166 10.77 0.24 -11.86
N LEU A 167 11.16 0.49 -10.61
CA LEU A 167 11.26 -0.56 -9.60
C LEU A 167 9.88 -1.14 -9.25
N PHE A 168 8.84 -0.31 -9.22
CA PHE A 168 7.46 -0.74 -9.02
C PHE A 168 6.99 -1.68 -10.14
N GLU A 169 7.14 -1.28 -11.40
CA GLU A 169 6.77 -2.10 -12.55
C GLU A 169 7.57 -3.42 -12.57
N LEU A 170 8.88 -3.35 -12.30
CA LEU A 170 9.74 -4.52 -12.23
C LEU A 170 9.27 -5.50 -11.15
N CYS A 171 8.93 -5.02 -9.95
CA CYS A 171 8.38 -5.86 -8.89
C CYS A 171 7.07 -6.52 -9.33
N GLN A 172 6.12 -5.73 -9.84
CA GLN A 172 4.82 -6.25 -10.27
C GLN A 172 4.93 -7.34 -11.35
N LYS A 173 5.70 -7.09 -12.41
CA LYS A 173 5.92 -8.08 -13.49
C LYS A 173 6.50 -9.38 -12.96
N ASN A 174 7.28 -9.30 -11.88
CA ASN A 174 7.95 -10.43 -11.27
C ASN A 174 7.23 -10.97 -10.02
N GLY A 175 5.96 -10.61 -9.79
CA GLY A 175 5.16 -11.19 -8.70
C GLY A 175 5.58 -10.74 -7.29
N LEU A 176 6.19 -9.55 -7.19
CA LEU A 176 6.56 -8.88 -5.95
C LEU A 176 5.73 -7.60 -5.79
N ALA A 177 5.54 -7.19 -4.55
CA ALA A 177 4.98 -5.90 -4.17
C ALA A 177 6.07 -5.01 -3.55
N ILE A 178 5.87 -3.70 -3.61
CA ILE A 178 6.76 -2.71 -3.01
C ILE A 178 5.96 -1.66 -2.26
N LYS A 179 6.39 -1.38 -1.03
CA LYS A 179 5.81 -0.36 -0.15
C LYS A 179 6.89 0.62 0.31
N ALA A 180 6.58 1.90 0.32
CA ALA A 180 7.39 2.92 0.99
C ALA A 180 6.90 3.11 2.42
N TYR A 181 7.80 3.04 3.40
CA TYR A 181 7.48 3.25 4.80
C TYR A 181 8.67 3.85 5.55
N SER A 182 8.50 5.04 6.15
CA SER A 182 9.49 5.66 7.04
C SER A 182 10.92 5.73 6.45
N ASN A 183 11.05 6.27 5.24
CA ASN A 183 12.30 6.35 4.46
C ASN A 183 12.94 4.97 4.17
N LYS A 184 12.12 3.93 4.02
CA LYS A 184 12.53 2.60 3.57
C LYS A 184 11.63 2.10 2.45
N LEU A 185 12.19 1.31 1.55
CA LEU A 185 11.45 0.48 0.61
C LEU A 185 11.36 -0.93 1.19
N ILE A 186 10.16 -1.49 1.21
CA ILE A 186 9.88 -2.86 1.62
C ILE A 186 9.42 -3.61 0.38
N ILE A 187 10.22 -4.56 -0.09
CA ILE A 187 9.85 -5.47 -1.18
C ILE A 187 9.47 -6.80 -0.57
N PHE A 188 8.29 -7.30 -0.92
CA PHE A 188 7.74 -8.52 -0.35
C PHE A 188 6.88 -9.25 -1.39
N LYS A 189 6.35 -10.41 -1.01
CA LYS A 189 5.46 -11.20 -1.86
C LYS A 189 4.05 -11.24 -1.27
N GLU A 190 3.06 -10.72 -1.97
CA GLU A 190 1.66 -10.68 -1.51
C GLU A 190 1.15 -12.07 -1.10
N GLU A 191 1.46 -13.11 -1.89
CA GLU A 191 1.13 -14.52 -1.58
C GLU A 191 1.57 -14.96 -0.18
N GLU A 192 2.76 -14.54 0.27
CA GLU A 192 3.28 -14.91 1.59
C GLU A 192 2.55 -14.19 2.72
N TYR A 193 2.07 -12.96 2.47
CA TYR A 193 1.33 -12.17 3.42
C TYR A 193 -0.14 -12.60 3.48
N GLU A 194 -0.75 -12.92 2.35
CA GLU A 194 -2.08 -13.53 2.25
C GLU A 194 -2.17 -14.87 2.99
N ALA A 195 -1.06 -15.61 3.13
CA ALA A 195 -1.02 -16.84 3.90
C ALA A 195 -1.01 -16.61 5.43
N LYS A 196 -0.66 -15.40 5.92
CA LYS A 196 -0.58 -15.10 7.36
C LYS A 196 -1.95 -15.15 8.03
N LYS A 197 -2.00 -15.37 9.35
CA LYS A 197 -3.27 -15.42 10.09
C LYS A 197 -4.00 -14.08 10.02
N ALA A 198 -5.33 -14.14 9.97
CA ALA A 198 -6.16 -12.95 10.07
C ALA A 198 -6.00 -12.29 11.44
N VAL A 199 -5.86 -10.96 11.46
CA VAL A 199 -5.70 -10.16 12.70
C VAL A 199 -7.04 -9.89 13.40
N ALA A 200 -8.14 -9.99 12.65
CA ALA A 200 -9.49 -9.79 13.13
C ALA A 200 -10.49 -10.65 12.34
N THR A 201 -11.68 -10.83 12.91
CA THR A 201 -12.85 -11.40 12.24
C THR A 201 -14.01 -10.42 12.44
N PHE A 202 -14.65 -10.00 11.37
CA PHE A 202 -15.78 -9.09 11.38
C PHE A 202 -17.02 -9.83 10.88
N LYS A 203 -18.09 -9.75 11.68
CA LYS A 203 -19.44 -10.07 11.24
C LYS A 203 -20.03 -8.88 10.50
N GLU A 204 -21.06 -9.10 9.70
CA GLU A 204 -21.84 -8.02 9.08
C GLU A 204 -22.23 -6.93 10.09
N THR A 205 -22.68 -7.32 11.28
CA THR A 205 -23.10 -6.40 12.35
C THR A 205 -21.96 -5.59 12.99
N ASP A 206 -20.70 -5.97 12.74
CA ASP A 206 -19.53 -5.23 13.22
C ASP A 206 -19.14 -4.10 12.24
N LEU A 207 -19.66 -4.12 11.01
CA LEU A 207 -19.38 -3.14 9.97
C LEU A 207 -20.34 -1.96 10.09
N LYS A 208 -19.81 -0.73 10.13
CA LYS A 208 -20.60 0.50 10.08
C LYS A 208 -21.22 0.70 8.70
N SER A 209 -20.47 0.36 7.67
CA SER A 209 -20.88 0.37 6.27
C SER A 209 -20.04 -0.63 5.49
N TRP A 210 -20.56 -1.15 4.38
CA TRP A 210 -19.80 -2.01 3.48
C TRP A 210 -20.34 -1.96 2.05
N SER A 211 -19.46 -2.24 1.09
CA SER A 211 -19.83 -2.47 -0.32
C SER A 211 -18.91 -3.53 -0.91
N GLY A 212 -19.50 -4.55 -1.52
CA GLY A 212 -18.78 -5.63 -2.18
C GLY A 212 -18.92 -5.56 -3.69
N LYS A 213 -17.86 -5.91 -4.42
CA LYS A 213 -17.88 -6.02 -5.89
C LYS A 213 -17.49 -7.43 -6.30
N ASN A 214 -18.29 -8.02 -7.19
CA ASN A 214 -17.92 -9.19 -7.98
C ASN A 214 -17.84 -8.76 -9.44
N THR A 215 -16.63 -8.60 -9.97
CA THR A 215 -16.38 -8.02 -11.29
C THR A 215 -16.05 -9.13 -12.29
N TRP A 216 -16.59 -9.03 -13.51
CA TRP A 216 -16.30 -9.95 -14.62
C TRP A 216 -15.32 -9.39 -15.66
N THR A 217 -15.45 -8.11 -15.99
CA THR A 217 -14.59 -7.43 -16.96
C THR A 217 -13.17 -7.33 -16.41
N ASP A 218 -12.18 -7.69 -17.22
CA ASP A 218 -10.75 -7.65 -16.87
C ASP A 218 -10.34 -8.39 -15.59
N THR A 219 -11.16 -9.36 -15.18
CA THR A 219 -10.93 -10.28 -14.05
C THR A 219 -11.41 -11.69 -14.45
N GLY A 220 -11.38 -12.66 -13.53
CA GLY A 220 -12.05 -13.95 -13.78
C GLY A 220 -11.34 -14.88 -14.77
N TYR A 221 -10.10 -14.60 -15.16
CA TYR A 221 -9.38 -15.38 -16.16
C TYR A 221 -8.95 -16.76 -15.62
N SER A 222 -9.08 -17.81 -16.44
CA SER A 222 -8.60 -19.18 -16.09
C SER A 222 -7.12 -19.37 -16.39
N GLY A 223 -6.52 -18.45 -17.14
CA GLY A 223 -5.13 -18.55 -17.52
C GLY A 223 -4.59 -17.28 -18.13
N CYS A 224 -3.26 -17.20 -18.21
CA CYS A 224 -2.55 -16.08 -18.82
C CYS A 224 -1.47 -16.63 -19.74
N GLN A 225 -1.46 -16.17 -20.98
CA GLN A 225 -0.50 -16.54 -22.02
C GLN A 225 0.50 -15.41 -22.23
N VAL A 226 1.78 -15.76 -22.24
CA VAL A 226 2.91 -14.86 -22.51
C VAL A 226 3.74 -15.45 -23.64
N SER A 227 4.11 -14.59 -24.61
CA SER A 227 5.03 -14.95 -25.68
C SER A 227 6.48 -14.76 -25.22
N TYR A 228 7.40 -15.60 -25.68
CA TYR A 228 8.82 -15.46 -25.36
C TYR A 228 9.71 -15.92 -26.52
N SER A 229 10.89 -15.34 -26.62
CA SER A 229 11.88 -15.74 -27.62
C SER A 229 12.69 -16.94 -27.11
N ASN A 230 12.80 -17.99 -27.91
CA ASN A 230 13.67 -19.12 -27.59
C ASN A 230 15.14 -18.68 -27.70
N PRO A 231 15.94 -18.72 -26.61
CA PRO A 231 17.32 -18.25 -26.63
C PRO A 231 18.24 -19.02 -27.60
N SER A 232 17.88 -20.25 -27.96
CA SER A 232 18.73 -21.14 -28.76
C SER A 232 18.56 -20.95 -30.26
N ASN A 233 17.38 -20.52 -30.72
CA ASN A 233 17.06 -20.46 -32.15
C ASN A 233 16.26 -19.21 -32.57
N GLY A 234 15.99 -18.29 -31.65
CA GLY A 234 15.29 -17.02 -31.93
C GLY A 234 13.80 -17.16 -32.24
N LYS A 235 13.22 -18.37 -32.21
CA LYS A 235 11.79 -18.56 -32.50
C LYS A 235 10.93 -18.07 -31.35
N THR A 236 9.84 -17.38 -31.67
CA THR A 236 8.81 -17.01 -30.70
C THR A 236 8.01 -18.25 -30.30
N LEU A 237 7.96 -18.52 -29.00
CA LEU A 237 7.16 -19.53 -28.35
C LEU A 237 6.13 -18.85 -27.43
N SER A 238 5.17 -19.62 -26.91
CA SER A 238 4.23 -19.13 -25.90
C SER A 238 4.18 -20.08 -24.72
N TYR A 239 3.97 -19.52 -23.54
CA TYR A 239 3.68 -20.25 -22.32
C TYR A 239 2.35 -19.76 -21.77
N THR A 240 1.51 -20.69 -21.30
CA THR A 240 0.23 -20.37 -20.67
C THR A 240 0.22 -20.92 -19.25
N PHE A 241 0.14 -20.03 -18.26
CA PHE A 241 -0.19 -20.40 -16.89
C PHE A 241 -1.70 -20.62 -16.78
N ILE A 242 -2.13 -21.67 -16.08
CA ILE A 242 -3.54 -22.02 -15.88
C ILE A 242 -3.84 -22.06 -14.38
N ASP A 243 -4.82 -21.27 -13.96
CA ASP A 243 -5.42 -21.38 -12.63
C ASP A 243 -6.35 -22.60 -12.59
N LYS A 244 -5.93 -23.63 -11.85
CA LYS A 244 -6.66 -24.89 -11.74
C LYS A 244 -7.96 -24.78 -10.95
N THR A 245 -8.14 -23.70 -10.19
CA THR A 245 -9.36 -23.46 -9.41
C THR A 245 -10.51 -22.97 -10.30
N LYS A 246 -10.20 -22.40 -11.48
CA LYS A 246 -11.19 -21.88 -12.42
C LYS A 246 -11.41 -22.83 -13.60
N LYS A 247 -12.66 -23.23 -13.80
CA LYS A 247 -13.08 -24.07 -14.94
C LYS A 247 -13.64 -23.20 -16.06
N ASN A 248 -13.28 -23.51 -17.31
CA ASN A 248 -13.86 -22.91 -18.53
C ASN A 248 -13.76 -21.38 -18.66
N GLY A 249 -12.78 -20.74 -18.01
CA GLY A 249 -12.58 -19.29 -18.10
C GLY A 249 -11.81 -18.84 -19.35
N LYS A 250 -11.85 -17.54 -19.61
CA LYS A 250 -11.06 -16.85 -20.65
C LYS A 250 -9.55 -16.87 -20.32
N ILE A 251 -8.71 -16.90 -21.36
CA ILE A 251 -7.24 -16.76 -21.25
C ILE A 251 -6.85 -15.32 -21.57
N TYR A 252 -6.18 -14.65 -20.64
CA TYR A 252 -5.58 -13.34 -20.90
C TYR A 252 -4.32 -13.49 -21.75
N LYS A 253 -4.11 -12.62 -22.73
CA LYS A 253 -2.90 -12.63 -23.57
C LYS A 253 -2.10 -11.36 -23.28
N VAL A 254 -0.92 -11.52 -22.72
CA VAL A 254 0.02 -10.42 -22.49
C VAL A 254 0.55 -9.94 -23.83
N LYS A 255 0.57 -8.62 -24.02
CA LYS A 255 1.04 -7.99 -25.27
C LYS A 255 2.57 -7.96 -25.36
N GLU A 256 3.24 -7.95 -24.23
CA GLU A 256 4.69 -7.95 -24.10
C GLU A 256 5.26 -9.37 -24.26
N ALA A 257 6.41 -9.46 -24.94
CA ALA A 257 7.20 -10.69 -25.05
C ALA A 257 8.43 -10.63 -24.16
N VAL A 258 8.83 -11.78 -23.61
CA VAL A 258 9.97 -11.89 -22.70
C VAL A 258 11.10 -12.76 -23.27
N SER A 259 12.25 -12.77 -22.60
CA SER A 259 13.48 -13.31 -23.18
C SER A 259 13.64 -14.83 -23.04
N ASN A 260 12.85 -15.47 -22.17
CA ASN A 260 12.96 -16.90 -21.91
C ASN A 260 11.69 -17.47 -21.22
N LEU A 261 11.64 -18.80 -21.11
CA LEU A 261 10.52 -19.51 -20.50
C LEU A 261 10.30 -19.15 -19.01
N ALA A 262 11.37 -18.94 -18.23
CA ALA A 262 11.24 -18.65 -16.80
C ALA A 262 10.60 -17.27 -16.57
N GLU A 263 11.00 -16.25 -17.34
CA GLU A 263 10.34 -14.94 -17.35
C GLU A 263 8.88 -15.07 -17.81
N ALA A 264 8.59 -15.92 -18.80
CA ALA A 264 7.22 -16.11 -19.29
C ALA A 264 6.31 -16.76 -18.24
N GLN A 265 6.85 -17.73 -17.50
CA GLN A 265 6.17 -18.38 -16.37
C GLN A 265 5.85 -17.38 -15.27
N LEU A 266 6.83 -16.55 -14.91
CA LEU A 266 6.66 -15.58 -13.83
C LEU A 266 5.68 -14.47 -14.23
N LEU A 267 5.84 -13.88 -15.42
CA LEU A 267 4.97 -12.81 -15.92
C LEU A 267 3.53 -13.29 -16.11
N SER A 268 3.33 -14.51 -16.61
CA SER A 268 1.98 -15.05 -16.79
C SER A 268 1.29 -15.29 -15.45
N LYS A 269 1.99 -15.85 -14.47
CA LYS A 269 1.47 -16.06 -13.11
C LYS A 269 1.16 -14.72 -12.42
N SER A 270 2.11 -13.79 -12.40
CA SER A 270 1.95 -12.48 -11.74
C SER A 270 0.82 -11.66 -12.36
N THR A 271 0.75 -11.63 -13.69
CA THR A 271 -0.31 -10.92 -14.43
C THR A 271 -1.68 -11.53 -14.14
N LEU A 272 -1.79 -12.87 -14.19
CA LEU A 272 -3.07 -13.53 -13.90
C LEU A 272 -3.55 -13.21 -12.50
N ARG A 273 -2.65 -13.27 -11.52
CA ARG A 273 -2.94 -12.94 -10.12
C ARG A 273 -3.39 -11.49 -9.95
N ASN A 274 -2.68 -10.54 -10.55
CA ASN A 274 -3.00 -9.11 -10.46
C ASN A 274 -4.37 -8.77 -11.08
N LEU A 275 -4.73 -9.42 -12.19
CA LEU A 275 -6.07 -9.29 -12.78
C LEU A 275 -7.14 -9.93 -11.87
N ASN A 276 -6.90 -11.15 -11.41
CA ASN A 276 -7.92 -11.91 -10.69
C ASN A 276 -8.15 -11.44 -9.25
N LYS A 277 -7.18 -10.78 -8.59
CA LYS A 277 -7.43 -10.19 -7.25
C LYS A 277 -8.52 -9.12 -7.27
N GLN A 278 -8.76 -8.48 -8.41
CA GLN A 278 -9.82 -7.49 -8.57
C GLN A 278 -11.22 -8.10 -8.77
N GLU A 279 -11.34 -9.42 -8.88
CA GLU A 279 -12.63 -10.09 -9.11
C GLU A 279 -13.57 -9.97 -7.91
N ASN A 280 -13.04 -10.12 -6.69
CA ASN A 280 -13.83 -10.10 -5.45
C ASN A 280 -13.22 -9.10 -4.48
N THR A 281 -13.73 -7.87 -4.48
CA THR A 281 -13.27 -6.80 -3.59
C THR A 281 -14.36 -6.39 -2.61
N LEU A 282 -13.93 -5.92 -1.44
CA LEU A 282 -14.80 -5.47 -0.36
C LEU A 282 -14.22 -4.17 0.22
N SER A 283 -15.05 -3.14 0.27
CA SER A 283 -14.80 -1.95 1.07
C SER A 283 -15.69 -1.99 2.30
N ALA A 284 -15.14 -1.69 3.48
CA ALA A 284 -15.91 -1.67 4.72
C ALA A 284 -15.37 -0.62 5.69
N GLU A 285 -16.24 -0.03 6.49
CA GLU A 285 -15.87 0.84 7.61
C GLU A 285 -16.20 0.13 8.93
N VAL A 286 -15.27 0.18 9.88
CA VAL A 286 -15.44 -0.39 11.22
C VAL A 286 -15.13 0.65 12.30
N LEU A 287 -15.49 0.34 13.55
CA LEU A 287 -14.95 1.05 14.70
C LEU A 287 -13.42 0.95 14.65
N GLY A 288 -12.72 2.06 14.95
CA GLY A 288 -11.29 2.14 14.80
C GLY A 288 -10.54 1.02 15.53
N ASP A 289 -9.60 0.38 14.86
CA ASP A 289 -8.80 -0.72 15.39
C ASP A 289 -7.37 -0.61 14.86
N LEU A 290 -6.43 -0.29 15.76
CA LEU A 290 -5.03 -0.01 15.41
C LEU A 290 -4.29 -1.23 14.85
N ARG A 291 -4.88 -2.43 14.90
CA ARG A 291 -4.30 -3.66 14.33
C ARG A 291 -4.54 -3.79 12.82
N LEU A 292 -5.48 -3.02 12.28
CA LEU A 292 -5.89 -3.09 10.88
C LEU A 292 -4.95 -2.24 10.03
N ILE A 293 -3.87 -2.85 9.57
CA ILE A 293 -2.88 -2.21 8.70
C ILE A 293 -2.90 -2.87 7.33
N ALA A 294 -2.46 -2.15 6.30
CA ALA A 294 -2.32 -2.71 4.98
C ALA A 294 -1.35 -3.90 4.99
N SER A 295 -1.56 -4.84 4.07
CA SER A 295 -0.86 -6.13 4.02
C SER A 295 -1.19 -7.12 5.15
N SER A 296 -2.04 -6.76 6.11
CA SER A 296 -2.63 -7.73 7.04
C SER A 296 -3.87 -8.40 6.44
N CYS A 297 -4.35 -9.46 7.09
CA CYS A 297 -5.55 -10.17 6.65
C CYS A 297 -6.68 -10.06 7.70
N VAL A 298 -7.93 -10.10 7.26
CA VAL A 298 -9.12 -10.20 8.12
C VAL A 298 -10.04 -11.29 7.60
N ASN A 299 -10.87 -11.84 8.49
CA ASN A 299 -11.96 -12.72 8.08
C ASN A 299 -13.27 -11.94 8.09
N ILE A 300 -14.10 -12.17 7.08
CA ILE A 300 -15.44 -11.62 6.95
C ILE A 300 -16.43 -12.78 7.00
N VAL A 301 -17.46 -12.64 7.84
CA VAL A 301 -18.48 -13.67 8.03
C VAL A 301 -19.88 -13.06 8.05
N GLY A 302 -20.86 -13.75 7.48
CA GLY A 302 -22.26 -13.29 7.46
C GLY A 302 -22.60 -12.27 6.37
N LEU A 303 -21.72 -12.06 5.38
CA LEU A 303 -21.98 -11.33 4.14
C LEU A 303 -22.31 -12.24 2.94
N GLY A 304 -22.44 -13.55 3.15
CA GLY A 304 -22.84 -14.49 2.12
C GLY A 304 -21.73 -14.70 1.08
N MET A 305 -21.92 -14.22 -0.15
CA MET A 305 -20.92 -14.43 -1.22
C MET A 305 -19.57 -13.76 -0.93
N PHE A 306 -19.57 -12.73 -0.09
CA PHE A 306 -18.38 -12.02 0.37
C PHE A 306 -17.80 -12.62 1.68
N ASP A 307 -18.27 -13.79 2.12
CA ASP A 307 -17.63 -14.49 3.23
C ASP A 307 -16.25 -15.02 2.83
N GLY A 308 -15.30 -14.92 3.74
CA GLY A 308 -13.97 -15.49 3.57
C GLY A 308 -12.87 -14.62 4.14
N LYS A 309 -11.64 -14.94 3.74
CA LYS A 309 -10.45 -14.22 4.15
C LYS A 309 -10.11 -13.14 3.13
N TYR A 310 -9.81 -11.96 3.64
CA TYR A 310 -9.51 -10.77 2.86
C TYR A 310 -8.12 -10.25 3.23
N TYR A 311 -7.39 -9.80 2.22
CA TYR A 311 -6.15 -9.05 2.35
C TYR A 311 -6.46 -7.56 2.32
N ILE A 312 -5.89 -6.79 3.23
CA ILE A 312 -6.09 -5.35 3.30
C ILE A 312 -5.15 -4.67 2.30
N ASP A 313 -5.71 -4.18 1.19
CA ASP A 313 -4.99 -3.38 0.20
C ASP A 313 -4.72 -1.97 0.71
N LYS A 314 -5.71 -1.39 1.41
CA LYS A 314 -5.61 -0.08 2.04
C LYS A 314 -6.37 -0.04 3.35
N ALA A 315 -5.77 0.57 4.37
CA ALA A 315 -6.43 0.93 5.62
C ALA A 315 -6.34 2.44 5.81
N THR A 316 -7.49 3.09 5.94
CA THR A 316 -7.57 4.52 6.27
C THR A 316 -8.08 4.67 7.70
N HIS A 317 -7.22 5.10 8.59
CA HIS A 317 -7.57 5.43 9.96
C HIS A 317 -7.98 6.90 10.05
N SER A 318 -9.19 7.15 10.54
CA SER A 318 -9.76 8.50 10.61
C SER A 318 -10.10 8.84 12.06
N LYS A 319 -9.53 9.92 12.57
CA LYS A 319 -9.87 10.50 13.86
C LYS A 319 -10.45 11.89 13.66
N SER A 320 -11.74 12.04 13.92
CA SER A 320 -12.42 13.34 14.04
C SER A 320 -13.19 13.36 15.36
N ASN A 321 -14.53 13.39 15.33
CA ASN A 321 -15.37 13.20 16.52
C ASN A 321 -15.21 11.78 17.09
N GLU A 322 -15.11 10.78 16.22
CA GLU A 322 -14.84 9.40 16.57
C GLU A 322 -13.59 8.87 15.87
N TYR A 323 -13.17 7.66 16.23
CA TYR A 323 -12.12 6.92 15.53
C TYR A 323 -12.75 5.77 14.75
N SER A 324 -12.58 5.77 13.43
CA SER A 324 -12.96 4.69 12.53
C SER A 324 -11.78 4.22 11.68
N THR A 325 -11.92 3.02 11.12
CA THR A 325 -10.99 2.50 10.13
C THR A 325 -11.79 2.06 8.91
N SER A 326 -11.48 2.64 7.75
CA SER A 326 -12.00 2.23 6.46
C SER A 326 -11.01 1.29 5.79
N LEU A 327 -11.51 0.20 5.23
CA LEU A 327 -10.72 -0.85 4.60
C LEU A 327 -11.11 -0.96 3.14
N GLU A 328 -10.12 -1.06 2.27
CA GLU A 328 -10.26 -1.56 0.90
C GLU A 328 -9.49 -2.87 0.81
N MET A 329 -10.15 -3.91 0.31
CA MET A 329 -9.63 -5.28 0.43
C MET A 329 -9.99 -6.11 -0.79
N HIS A 330 -9.16 -7.09 -1.08
CA HIS A 330 -9.47 -8.18 -1.99
C HIS A 330 -9.55 -9.52 -1.26
N LYS A 331 -10.37 -10.43 -1.80
CA LYS A 331 -10.46 -11.79 -1.30
C LYS A 331 -9.16 -12.52 -1.60
N VAL A 332 -8.61 -13.18 -0.58
CA VAL A 332 -7.36 -13.96 -0.71
C VAL A 332 -7.50 -14.98 -1.84
N LEU A 333 -6.49 -15.03 -2.72
CA LEU A 333 -6.49 -15.90 -3.88
C LEU A 333 -5.88 -17.27 -3.56
N GLU A 334 -6.46 -18.33 -4.10
CA GLU A 334 -5.94 -19.69 -4.00
C GLU A 334 -5.38 -20.17 -5.35
N GLY A 335 -4.37 -21.04 -5.33
CA GLY A 335 -3.91 -21.78 -6.53
C GLY A 335 -2.89 -21.07 -7.44
N TYR A 336 -2.34 -19.93 -7.02
CA TYR A 336 -1.35 -19.17 -7.78
C TYR A 336 0.07 -19.61 -7.48
#